data_AF-A0A848QNJ8-F1
#
_entry.id   AF-A0A848QNJ8-F1
#
_cell.length_a   1.000
_cell.length_b   1.000
_cell.length_c   1.000
_cell.angle_alpha   90.00
_cell.angle_beta   90.00
_cell.angle_gamma   90.00
#
_symmetry.space_group_name_H-M   'P 1'
#
loop_
_entity.id
_entity.type
_entity.pdbx_description
1 polymer ?
#
loop_
_entity_poly.entity_id
_entity_poly.type
_entity_poly.pdbx_seq_one_letter_code
_entity_poly.pdbx_strand_id
1 'polypeptide(L)'
;MEANVSDQEYSGSPFTVSDAVSKVTEATFGSPLINNVLRGHLAEAIIALALEPEWEWCSGDYSSWDFQSCSKGTRLEVKQSAAKQSWVLHPDSKPSAPRFDIAERSGRWETDGTFVTEVGRAAQIYIFAYHPISDESADHRHPCQWNFYVTLTSSLPSTKSISLRNLEELSAKCGIAGLARAVNAAEEDVVRASSTSA
;
A
#
# COMPACT_ATOMS: atom_id res chain seq x y z
N MET A 1 -28.64 -5.60 9.37
CA MET A 1 -28.70 -5.94 10.80
C MET A 1 -27.27 -6.09 11.27
N GLU A 2 -26.63 -4.96 11.57
CA GLU A 2 -25.29 -4.96 12.13
C GLU A 2 -25.43 -5.07 13.64
N ALA A 3 -24.81 -6.10 14.20
CA ALA A 3 -24.72 -6.27 15.63
C ALA A 3 -23.88 -5.10 16.19
N ASN A 4 -24.57 -4.21 16.87
CA ASN A 4 -24.02 -3.18 17.73
C ASN A 4 -23.03 -3.87 18.68
N VAL A 5 -21.72 -3.67 18.49
CA VAL A 5 -20.71 -4.14 19.44
C VAL A 5 -20.87 -3.25 20.66
N SER A 6 -21.71 -3.71 21.56
CA SER A 6 -21.89 -3.16 22.89
C SER A 6 -20.52 -2.92 23.52
N ASP A 7 -20.26 -1.68 23.93
CA ASP A 7 -19.29 -1.34 24.95
C ASP A 7 -19.58 -2.22 26.17
N GLN A 8 -18.96 -3.40 26.24
CA GLN A 8 -18.88 -4.13 27.49
C GLN A 8 -17.85 -3.38 28.33
N GLU A 9 -18.36 -2.58 29.28
CA GLU A 9 -17.58 -2.06 30.38
C GLU A 9 -16.87 -3.24 31.07
N TYR A 10 -15.57 -3.41 30.80
CA TYR A 10 -14.70 -4.24 31.62
C TYR A 10 -14.55 -3.54 32.98
N SER A 11 -15.53 -3.77 33.86
CA SER A 11 -15.59 -3.20 35.20
C SER A 11 -14.34 -3.61 36.00
N GLY A 12 -13.38 -2.70 36.12
CA GLY A 12 -12.15 -2.89 36.90
C GLY A 12 -10.89 -2.23 36.31
N SER A 13 -10.90 -1.86 35.03
CA SER A 13 -9.78 -1.12 34.43
C SER A 13 -9.98 0.40 34.56
N PRO A 14 -8.96 1.18 34.97
CA PRO A 14 -9.01 2.64 34.89
C PRO A 14 -8.81 3.16 33.45
N PHE A 15 -8.58 2.29 32.48
CA PHE A 15 -8.32 2.63 31.07
C PHE A 15 -9.35 1.98 30.14
N THR A 16 -9.74 2.73 29.11
CA THR A 16 -10.67 2.33 28.05
C THR A 16 -9.94 1.77 26.83
N VAL A 17 -10.67 1.14 25.91
CA VAL A 17 -10.15 0.75 24.58
C VAL A 17 -9.64 1.97 23.81
N SER A 18 -10.36 3.10 23.89
CA SER A 18 -9.97 4.36 23.24
C SER A 18 -8.63 4.90 23.77
N ASP A 19 -8.34 4.73 25.07
CA ASP A 19 -7.06 5.13 25.65
C ASP A 19 -5.90 4.32 25.05
N ALA A 20 -6.06 3.00 24.95
CA ALA A 20 -5.06 2.12 24.35
C ALA A 20 -4.83 2.47 22.86
N VAL A 21 -5.90 2.64 22.08
CA VAL A 21 -5.83 3.03 20.66
C VAL A 21 -5.17 4.39 20.50
N SER A 22 -5.54 5.39 21.30
CA SER A 22 -4.94 6.72 21.25
C SER A 22 -3.45 6.67 21.58
N LYS A 23 -3.05 5.86 22.58
CA LYS A 23 -1.65 5.72 22.97
C LYS A 23 -0.80 5.12 21.87
N VAL A 24 -1.27 4.08 21.19
CA VAL A 24 -0.52 3.46 20.08
C VAL A 24 -0.53 4.34 18.83
N THR A 25 -1.63 5.05 18.55
CA THR A 25 -1.72 6.03 17.47
C THR A 25 -0.70 7.15 17.66
N GLU A 26 -0.62 7.73 18.86
CA GLU A 26 0.37 8.77 19.15
C GLU A 26 1.81 8.23 19.06
N ALA A 27 2.08 7.06 19.65
CA ALA A 27 3.40 6.45 19.60
C ALA A 27 3.86 6.10 18.16
N THR A 28 2.90 5.79 17.27
CA THR A 28 3.17 5.38 15.90
C THR A 28 3.19 6.56 14.93
N PHE A 29 2.16 7.40 14.98
CA PHE A 29 1.84 8.44 14.00
C PHE A 29 1.98 9.86 14.56
N GLY A 30 2.36 10.03 15.83
CA GLY A 30 2.65 11.35 16.41
C GLY A 30 3.88 12.03 15.79
N SER A 31 4.79 11.24 15.20
CA SER A 31 5.99 11.75 14.52
C SER A 31 5.84 11.79 12.98
N PRO A 32 6.43 12.77 12.28
CA PRO A 32 6.43 12.83 10.81
C PRO A 32 7.05 11.60 10.11
N LEU A 33 8.10 11.04 10.70
CA LEU A 33 8.80 9.89 10.13
C LEU A 33 8.30 8.58 10.75
N ILE A 34 7.57 7.82 9.94
CA ILE A 34 7.04 6.50 10.32
C ILE A 34 8.05 5.39 10.00
N ASN A 35 8.16 4.42 10.90
CA ASN A 35 8.97 3.22 10.70
C ASN A 35 8.51 2.43 9.47
N ASN A 36 9.39 1.61 8.90
CA ASN A 36 9.12 0.91 7.64
C ASN A 36 7.96 -0.09 7.69
N VAL A 37 7.68 -0.68 8.86
CA VAL A 37 6.58 -1.63 9.04
C VAL A 37 5.22 -0.92 8.92
N LEU A 38 5.04 0.16 9.68
CA LEU A 38 3.78 0.90 9.77
C LEU A 38 3.62 1.92 8.63
N ARG A 39 4.72 2.30 7.97
CA ARG A 39 4.69 3.13 6.76
C ARG A 39 4.01 2.44 5.57
N GLY A 40 4.07 1.11 5.49
CA GLY A 40 3.29 0.32 4.51
C GLY A 40 1.80 0.61 4.65
N HIS A 41 1.27 0.32 5.84
CA HIS A 41 -0.13 0.57 6.20
C HIS A 41 -0.55 2.04 6.04
N LEU A 42 0.32 2.99 6.38
CA LEU A 42 0.03 4.41 6.16
C LEU A 42 -0.06 4.76 4.67
N ALA A 43 0.84 4.22 3.84
CA ALA A 43 0.79 4.45 2.40
C ALA A 43 -0.49 3.85 1.80
N GLU A 44 -0.89 2.65 2.23
CA GLU A 44 -2.17 2.04 1.86
C GLU A 44 -3.35 2.91 2.31
N ALA A 45 -3.40 3.38 3.56
CA ALA A 45 -4.45 4.27 4.04
C ALA A 45 -4.56 5.55 3.21
N ILE A 46 -3.42 6.15 2.84
CA ILE A 46 -3.38 7.32 1.95
C ILE A 46 -3.95 6.99 0.56
N ILE A 47 -3.64 5.81 0.02
CA ILE A 47 -4.17 5.33 -1.26
C ILE A 47 -5.68 5.08 -1.15
N ALA A 48 -6.16 4.52 -0.04
CA ALA A 48 -7.57 4.27 0.23
C ALA A 48 -8.40 5.57 0.15
N LEU A 49 -7.88 6.67 0.73
CA LEU A 49 -8.50 8.01 0.62
C LEU A 49 -8.74 8.47 -0.83
N ALA A 50 -8.01 7.94 -1.80
CA ALA A 50 -8.15 8.27 -3.22
C ALA A 50 -8.94 7.23 -4.03
N LEU A 51 -9.07 5.99 -3.55
CA LEU A 51 -9.67 4.88 -4.32
C LEU A 51 -11.04 4.43 -3.80
N GLU A 52 -11.37 4.72 -2.54
CA GLU A 52 -12.69 4.42 -2.00
C GLU A 52 -13.75 5.39 -2.54
N PRO A 53 -14.99 4.91 -2.77
CA PRO A 53 -15.51 3.56 -2.44
C PRO A 53 -15.39 2.53 -3.58
N GLU A 54 -14.83 2.88 -4.74
CA GLU A 54 -14.76 1.98 -5.90
C GLU A 54 -13.83 0.77 -5.67
N TRP A 55 -12.85 0.93 -4.79
CA TRP A 55 -11.97 -0.10 -4.31
C TRP A 55 -12.15 -0.33 -2.82
N GLU A 56 -12.17 -1.58 -2.41
CA GLU A 56 -12.16 -2.00 -1.01
C GLU A 56 -10.71 -2.15 -0.54
N TRP A 57 -10.36 -1.51 0.58
CA TRP A 57 -9.09 -1.76 1.27
C TRP A 57 -9.21 -3.05 2.10
N CYS A 58 -8.74 -4.15 1.53
CA CYS A 58 -8.84 -5.50 2.10
C CYS A 58 -7.50 -6.07 2.58
N SER A 59 -6.53 -5.18 2.85
CA SER A 59 -5.21 -5.54 3.37
C SER A 59 -5.32 -6.20 4.75
N GLY A 60 -4.45 -7.15 5.04
CA GLY A 60 -4.42 -7.90 6.29
C GLY A 60 -3.21 -8.81 6.39
N ASP A 61 -2.94 -9.35 7.58
CA ASP A 61 -1.68 -10.05 7.92
C ASP A 61 -1.26 -11.18 6.95
N TYR A 62 -2.23 -11.82 6.26
CA TYR A 62 -1.98 -12.88 5.28
C TYR A 62 -2.55 -12.57 3.89
N SER A 63 -3.09 -11.37 3.67
CA SER A 63 -3.65 -11.03 2.36
C SER A 63 -2.56 -11.03 1.30
N SER A 64 -2.89 -11.52 0.10
CA SER A 64 -1.95 -11.54 -1.02
C SER A 64 -2.03 -10.28 -1.89
N TRP A 65 -2.93 -9.35 -1.56
CA TRP A 65 -3.10 -8.05 -2.19
C TRP A 65 -3.77 -7.09 -1.20
N ASP A 66 -3.68 -5.79 -1.45
CA ASP A 66 -4.09 -4.77 -0.48
C ASP A 66 -5.46 -4.18 -0.82
N PHE A 67 -5.82 -4.14 -2.11
CA PHE A 67 -7.10 -3.62 -2.57
C PHE A 67 -7.78 -4.54 -3.57
N GLN A 68 -9.11 -4.52 -3.57
CA GLN A 68 -9.92 -5.19 -4.57
C GLN A 68 -10.99 -4.25 -5.14
N SER A 69 -11.13 -4.21 -6.46
CA SER A 69 -12.18 -3.46 -7.14
C SER A 69 -13.55 -4.07 -6.82
N CYS A 70 -14.45 -3.27 -6.27
CA CYS A 70 -15.79 -3.70 -5.87
C CYS A 70 -16.63 -4.18 -7.06
N SER A 71 -16.39 -3.63 -8.25
CA SER A 71 -17.19 -3.89 -9.45
C SER A 71 -16.60 -4.96 -10.36
N LYS A 72 -15.26 -5.06 -10.43
CA LYS A 72 -14.58 -5.95 -11.39
C LYS A 72 -13.76 -7.06 -10.73
N GLY A 73 -13.61 -7.04 -9.41
CA GLY A 73 -12.81 -8.01 -8.66
C GLY A 73 -11.31 -7.95 -8.95
N THR A 74 -10.84 -6.90 -9.64
CA THR A 74 -9.41 -6.69 -9.95
C THR A 74 -8.65 -6.45 -8.66
N ARG A 75 -7.50 -7.09 -8.51
CA ARG A 75 -6.66 -7.08 -7.31
C ARG A 75 -5.45 -6.17 -7.49
N LEU A 76 -5.13 -5.42 -6.45
CA LEU A 76 -4.07 -4.43 -6.46
C LEU A 76 -3.16 -4.58 -5.23
N GLU A 77 -1.85 -4.53 -5.45
CA GLU A 77 -0.82 -4.60 -4.41
C GLU A 77 -0.02 -3.29 -4.34
N VAL A 78 0.25 -2.82 -3.14
CA VAL A 78 1.00 -1.60 -2.81
C VAL A 78 2.41 -1.98 -2.39
N LYS A 79 3.39 -1.24 -2.90
CA LYS A 79 4.78 -1.30 -2.45
C LYS A 79 5.24 0.10 -2.10
N GLN A 80 5.92 0.27 -0.97
CA GLN A 80 6.44 1.57 -0.57
C GLN A 80 7.96 1.63 -0.45
N SER A 81 8.48 2.85 -0.60
CA SER A 81 9.84 3.21 -0.23
C SER A 81 9.89 4.68 0.19
N ALA A 82 10.89 5.07 0.97
CA ALA A 82 11.09 6.45 1.42
C ALA A 82 12.57 6.83 1.35
N ALA A 83 12.87 8.07 0.95
CA ALA A 83 14.23 8.59 0.90
C ALA A 83 14.82 8.77 2.31
N LYS A 84 14.03 9.32 3.24
CA LYS A 84 14.36 9.44 4.66
C LYS A 84 13.78 8.27 5.45
N GLN A 85 14.59 7.68 6.33
CA GLN A 85 14.14 6.59 7.21
C GLN A 85 14.09 7.06 8.66
N SER A 86 13.14 6.55 9.44
CA SER A 86 12.93 6.96 10.83
C SER A 86 14.09 6.59 11.77
N TRP A 87 14.94 5.64 11.38
CA TRP A 87 16.12 5.22 12.17
C TRP A 87 17.43 5.88 11.72
N VAL A 88 17.37 6.80 10.74
CA VAL A 88 18.56 7.53 10.31
C VAL A 88 18.85 8.63 11.34
N LEU A 89 19.82 8.35 12.23
CA LEU A 89 20.16 9.23 13.36
C LEU A 89 21.12 10.37 12.99
N HIS A 90 21.85 10.25 11.88
CA HIS A 90 22.80 11.28 11.44
C HIS A 90 22.21 12.14 10.32
N PRO A 91 22.18 13.48 10.47
CA PRO A 91 21.63 14.41 9.46
C PRO A 91 22.31 14.30 8.09
N ASP A 92 23.59 13.95 8.04
CA ASP A 92 24.37 13.81 6.80
C ASP A 92 24.27 12.42 6.14
N SER A 93 23.38 11.55 6.64
CA SER A 93 23.22 10.20 6.08
C SER A 93 22.68 10.28 4.66
N LYS A 94 23.27 9.48 3.77
CA LYS A 94 22.80 9.39 2.39
C LYS A 94 21.33 8.92 2.36
N PRO A 95 20.49 9.51 1.50
CA PRO A 95 19.13 9.03 1.28
C PRO A 95 19.13 7.56 0.86
N SER A 96 18.11 6.83 1.32
CA SER A 96 17.93 5.44 0.92
C SER A 96 17.58 5.37 -0.57
N ALA A 97 18.29 4.52 -1.31
CA ALA A 97 17.98 4.27 -2.70
C ALA A 97 16.63 3.53 -2.79
N PRO A 98 15.63 4.06 -3.53
CA PRO A 98 14.32 3.44 -3.62
C PRO A 98 14.39 2.09 -4.34
N ARG A 99 13.92 1.05 -3.65
CA ARG A 99 13.86 -0.33 -4.12
C ARG A 99 12.57 -0.97 -3.64
N PHE A 100 11.89 -1.66 -4.54
CA PHE A 100 10.61 -2.30 -4.25
C PHE A 100 10.69 -3.81 -4.51
N ASP A 101 10.16 -4.62 -3.60
CA ASP A 101 10.04 -6.06 -3.80
C ASP A 101 8.90 -6.37 -4.79
N ILE A 102 9.21 -7.17 -5.81
CA ILE A 102 8.27 -7.61 -6.84
C ILE A 102 8.45 -9.11 -7.16
N ALA A 103 9.08 -9.87 -6.26
CA ALA A 103 9.34 -11.27 -6.51
C ALA A 103 8.02 -12.05 -6.61
N GLU A 104 7.92 -12.93 -7.60
CA GLU A 104 6.84 -13.91 -7.65
C GLU A 104 6.83 -14.74 -6.36
N ARG A 105 5.64 -15.06 -5.88
CA ARG A 105 5.39 -15.90 -4.72
C ARG A 105 5.08 -17.32 -5.19
N SER A 106 5.32 -18.30 -4.33
CA SER A 106 5.02 -19.71 -4.63
C SER A 106 3.53 -20.06 -4.55
N GLY A 107 2.72 -19.10 -4.12
CA GLY A 107 1.29 -19.24 -3.93
C GLY A 107 0.70 -17.95 -3.39
N ARG A 108 -0.61 -17.97 -3.17
CA ARG A 108 -1.38 -16.87 -2.57
C ARG A 108 -2.39 -17.41 -1.57
N TRP A 109 -2.73 -16.60 -0.60
CA TRP A 109 -3.88 -16.81 0.28
C TRP A 109 -5.11 -16.16 -0.33
N GLU A 110 -6.21 -16.90 -0.33
CA GLU A 110 -7.55 -16.38 -0.65
C GLU A 110 -8.21 -15.85 0.63
N THR A 111 -9.27 -15.06 0.46
CA THR A 111 -10.00 -14.41 1.57
C THR A 111 -10.67 -15.40 2.53
N ASP A 112 -10.93 -16.64 2.09
CA ASP A 112 -11.47 -17.72 2.93
C ASP A 112 -10.41 -18.44 3.78
N GLY A 113 -9.14 -18.01 3.69
CA GLY A 113 -8.01 -18.62 4.38
C GLY A 113 -7.39 -19.80 3.64
N THR A 114 -7.80 -20.10 2.41
CA THR A 114 -7.21 -21.17 1.59
C THR A 114 -5.89 -20.72 0.98
N PHE A 115 -4.87 -21.57 1.06
CA PHE A 115 -3.62 -21.37 0.32
C PHE A 115 -3.68 -22.04 -1.05
N VAL A 116 -3.46 -21.25 -2.12
CA VAL A 116 -3.40 -21.71 -3.50
C VAL A 116 -1.95 -21.71 -3.97
N THR A 117 -1.42 -22.90 -4.26
CA THR A 117 -0.05 -23.09 -4.75
C THR A 117 0.05 -22.77 -6.25
N GLU A 118 0.10 -21.48 -6.56
CA GLU A 118 0.29 -20.96 -7.92
C GLU A 118 1.47 -19.98 -7.91
N VAL A 119 2.51 -20.29 -8.68
CA VAL A 119 3.67 -19.39 -8.79
C VAL A 119 3.27 -18.15 -9.57
N GLY A 120 3.44 -16.98 -8.98
CA GLY A 120 3.14 -15.73 -9.65
C GLY A 120 2.98 -14.56 -8.70
N ARG A 121 2.39 -13.49 -9.22
CA ARG A 121 2.00 -12.30 -8.46
C ARG A 121 0.48 -12.30 -8.33
N ALA A 122 -0.02 -12.13 -7.11
CA ALA A 122 -1.44 -12.28 -6.85
C ALA A 122 -2.26 -11.09 -7.37
N ALA A 123 -1.70 -9.89 -7.37
CA ALA A 123 -2.35 -8.71 -7.92
C ALA A 123 -2.18 -8.60 -9.44
N GLN A 124 -3.16 -7.97 -10.12
CA GLN A 124 -3.05 -7.59 -11.54
C GLN A 124 -2.46 -6.17 -11.70
N ILE A 125 -2.59 -5.34 -10.67
CA ILE A 125 -2.09 -3.97 -10.64
C ILE A 125 -1.14 -3.81 -9.45
N TYR A 126 -0.06 -3.06 -9.65
CA TYR A 126 0.82 -2.61 -8.58
C TYR A 126 0.80 -1.09 -8.47
N ILE A 127 0.70 -0.57 -7.25
CA ILE A 127 1.00 0.83 -6.92
C ILE A 127 2.33 0.87 -6.17
N PHE A 128 3.31 1.57 -6.74
CA PHE A 128 4.55 1.88 -6.05
C PHE A 128 4.48 3.29 -5.48
N ALA A 129 4.41 3.40 -4.16
CA ALA A 129 4.40 4.65 -3.42
C ALA A 129 5.83 5.03 -2.99
N TYR A 130 6.34 6.15 -3.48
CA TYR A 130 7.65 6.67 -3.12
C TYR A 130 7.55 8.01 -2.41
N HIS A 131 8.11 8.11 -1.21
CA HIS A 131 8.30 9.37 -0.51
C HIS A 131 9.72 9.91 -0.79
N PRO A 132 9.89 10.96 -1.61
CA PRO A 132 11.20 11.39 -2.12
C PRO A 132 11.94 12.37 -1.21
N ILE A 133 11.28 12.92 -0.19
CA ILE A 133 11.85 14.02 0.60
C ILE A 133 12.85 13.44 1.61
N SER A 134 14.06 13.98 1.59
CA SER A 134 15.17 13.51 2.42
C SER A 134 15.61 14.49 3.51
N ASP A 135 15.08 15.71 3.52
CA ASP A 135 15.42 16.75 4.50
C ASP A 135 14.45 16.76 5.70
N GLU A 136 14.52 17.79 6.55
CA GLU A 136 13.68 17.92 7.76
C GLU A 136 12.20 18.23 7.47
N SER A 137 11.83 18.54 6.22
CA SER A 137 10.43 18.74 5.83
C SER A 137 9.69 17.43 5.54
N ALA A 138 10.39 16.30 5.58
CA ALA A 138 9.80 14.98 5.34
C ALA A 138 8.74 14.63 6.39
N ASP A 139 7.50 14.46 5.93
CA ASP A 139 6.36 13.96 6.69
C ASP A 139 5.68 12.85 5.90
N HIS A 140 5.88 11.60 6.31
CA HIS A 140 5.29 10.43 5.67
C HIS A 140 3.75 10.44 5.75
N ARG A 141 3.17 11.21 6.67
CA ARG A 141 1.71 11.31 6.86
C ARG A 141 1.07 12.30 5.89
N HIS A 142 1.86 13.14 5.22
CA HIS A 142 1.35 14.15 4.30
C HIS A 142 1.11 13.54 2.90
N PRO A 143 -0.15 13.37 2.44
CA PRO A 143 -0.44 12.66 1.19
C PRO A 143 0.24 13.25 -0.05
N CYS A 144 0.31 14.59 -0.14
CA CYS A 144 0.94 15.26 -1.28
C CYS A 144 2.48 15.12 -1.35
N GLN A 145 3.14 14.59 -0.32
CA GLN A 145 4.58 14.31 -0.38
C GLN A 145 4.88 12.96 -1.05
N TRP A 146 3.88 12.15 -1.37
CA TRP A 146 4.06 10.86 -2.03
C TRP A 146 3.93 10.96 -3.56
N ASN A 147 4.83 10.26 -4.23
CA ASN A 147 4.77 9.98 -5.66
C ASN A 147 4.26 8.55 -5.86
N PHE A 148 3.34 8.36 -6.81
CA PHE A 148 2.77 7.06 -7.12
C PHE A 148 3.05 6.68 -8.56
N TYR A 149 3.31 5.39 -8.77
CA TYR A 149 3.50 4.79 -10.09
C TYR A 149 2.60 3.57 -10.17
N VAL A 150 1.66 3.58 -11.12
CA VAL A 150 0.68 2.51 -11.32
C VAL A 150 1.12 1.66 -12.49
N THR A 151 1.29 0.36 -12.30
CA THR A 151 1.75 -0.56 -13.34
C THR A 151 0.90 -1.82 -13.38
N LEU A 152 0.77 -2.42 -14.56
CA LEU A 152 0.24 -3.76 -14.70
C LEU A 152 1.29 -4.81 -14.29
N THR A 153 0.84 -5.88 -13.67
CA THR A 153 1.68 -7.05 -13.34
C THR A 153 2.35 -7.63 -14.58
N SER A 154 1.67 -7.62 -15.73
CA SER A 154 2.19 -8.09 -17.02
C SER A 154 3.35 -7.24 -17.56
N SER A 155 3.49 -6.00 -17.10
CA SER A 155 4.57 -5.09 -17.49
C SER A 155 5.79 -5.17 -16.57
N LEU A 156 5.68 -5.85 -15.43
CA LEU A 156 6.76 -5.97 -14.47
C LEU A 156 7.78 -7.04 -14.89
N PRO A 157 9.09 -6.78 -14.78
CA PRO A 157 10.12 -7.74 -15.15
C PRO A 157 10.10 -8.97 -14.23
N SER A 158 10.55 -10.13 -14.72
CA SER A 158 10.72 -11.35 -13.90
C SER A 158 12.00 -11.25 -13.04
N THR A 159 11.98 -10.34 -12.06
CA THR A 159 13.05 -10.14 -11.08
C THR A 159 12.45 -10.01 -9.68
N LYS A 160 13.29 -10.11 -8.63
CA LYS A 160 12.82 -10.01 -7.24
C LYS A 160 12.53 -8.58 -6.80
N SER A 161 13.09 -7.59 -7.48
CA SER A 161 12.91 -6.20 -7.09
C SER A 161 13.14 -5.24 -8.25
N ILE A 162 12.53 -4.06 -8.18
CA ILE A 162 12.62 -3.00 -9.18
C ILE A 162 13.14 -1.70 -8.53
N SER A 163 13.94 -0.94 -9.27
CA SER A 163 14.41 0.40 -8.87
C SER A 163 13.42 1.47 -9.33
N LEU A 164 13.47 2.65 -8.71
CA LEU A 164 12.67 3.79 -9.16
C LEU A 164 12.92 4.16 -10.63
N ARG A 165 14.19 4.16 -11.07
CA ARG A 165 14.55 4.46 -12.45
C ARG A 165 13.82 3.53 -13.45
N ASN A 166 13.84 2.22 -13.20
CA ASN A 166 13.19 1.27 -14.10
C ASN A 166 11.67 1.39 -14.03
N LEU A 167 11.13 1.77 -12.86
CA LEU A 167 9.69 2.02 -12.70
C LEU A 167 9.23 3.26 -13.47
N GLU A 168 10.05 4.31 -13.52
CA GLU A 168 9.82 5.52 -14.32
C GLU A 168 9.81 5.26 -15.83
N GLU A 169 10.47 4.18 -16.29
CA GLU A 169 10.40 3.72 -17.68
C GLU A 169 9.09 2.97 -17.98
N LEU A 170 8.42 2.40 -16.97
CA LEU A 170 7.19 1.61 -17.11
C LEU A 170 5.91 2.41 -16.89
N SER A 171 5.97 3.46 -16.06
CA SER A 171 4.78 4.20 -15.64
C SER A 171 5.08 5.67 -15.38
N ALA A 172 4.13 6.53 -15.76
CA ALA A 172 4.20 7.94 -15.45
C ALA A 172 3.93 8.17 -13.96
N LYS A 173 4.78 8.99 -13.34
CA LYS A 173 4.57 9.48 -11.98
C LYS A 173 3.27 10.26 -11.86
N CYS A 174 2.47 9.99 -10.83
CA CYS A 174 1.36 10.84 -10.41
C CYS A 174 1.43 11.17 -8.92
N GLY A 175 0.78 12.27 -8.53
CA GLY A 175 0.50 12.56 -7.11
C GLY A 175 -0.88 12.07 -6.71
N ILE A 176 -1.25 12.23 -5.43
CA ILE A 176 -2.51 11.72 -4.88
C ILE A 176 -3.75 12.15 -5.70
N ALA A 177 -3.81 13.39 -6.18
CA ALA A 177 -4.93 13.91 -6.99
C ALA A 177 -5.07 13.27 -8.39
N GLY A 178 -4.04 12.56 -8.85
CA GLY A 178 -4.05 11.81 -10.11
C GLY A 178 -4.22 10.30 -9.94
N LEU A 179 -4.15 9.80 -8.70
CA LEU A 179 -4.02 8.37 -8.44
C LEU A 179 -5.23 7.57 -8.92
N ALA A 180 -6.45 8.00 -8.55
CA ALA A 180 -7.69 7.33 -8.96
C ALA A 180 -7.79 7.18 -10.49
N ARG A 181 -7.45 8.24 -11.24
CA ARG A 181 -7.46 8.20 -12.71
C ARG A 181 -6.44 7.19 -13.26
N ALA A 182 -5.24 7.15 -12.70
CA ALA A 182 -4.20 6.23 -13.12
C ALA A 182 -4.57 4.75 -12.83
N VAL A 183 -5.19 4.50 -11.67
CA VAL A 183 -5.69 3.16 -11.30
C VAL A 183 -6.83 2.72 -12.21
N ASN A 184 -7.80 3.59 -12.48
CA ASN A 184 -8.93 3.26 -13.36
C ASN A 184 -8.45 2.93 -14.79
N ALA A 185 -7.49 3.69 -15.33
CA ALA A 185 -6.90 3.39 -16.63
C ALA A 185 -6.20 2.01 -16.66
N ALA A 186 -5.44 1.68 -15.61
CA ALA A 186 -4.81 0.37 -15.49
C ALA A 186 -5.86 -0.76 -15.37
N GLU A 187 -6.94 -0.56 -14.62
CA GLU A 187 -8.01 -1.54 -14.49
C GLU A 187 -8.73 -1.79 -15.83
N GLU A 188 -8.98 -0.75 -16.62
CA GLU A 188 -9.53 -0.89 -17.98
C GLU A 188 -8.63 -1.75 -18.88
N ASP A 189 -7.31 -1.59 -18.77
CA ASP A 189 -6.35 -2.41 -19.50
C ASP A 189 -6.35 -3.88 -19.04
N VAL A 190 -6.49 -4.13 -17.73
CA VAL A 190 -6.67 -5.50 -17.18
C VAL A 190 -7.91 -6.17 -17.79
N VAL A 191 -9.05 -5.48 -17.75
CA VAL A 191 -10.33 -6.01 -18.26
C VAL A 191 -10.26 -6.30 -19.76
N ARG A 192 -9.61 -5.41 -20.52
CA ARG A 192 -9.43 -5.59 -21.97
C ARG A 192 -8.57 -6.81 -22.29
N ALA A 193 -7.49 -7.02 -21.55
CA ALA A 193 -6.60 -8.17 -21.71
C ALA A 193 -7.32 -9.50 -21.40
N SER A 194 -8.13 -9.54 -20.34
CA SER A 194 -8.93 -10.71 -19.98
C SER A 194 -10.01 -11.03 -21.02
N SER A 195 -10.61 -10.02 -21.64
CA SER A 195 -11.65 -10.20 -22.69
C SER A 195 -11.10 -10.72 -24.02
N THR A 196 -9.80 -10.56 -24.27
CA THR A 196 -9.15 -11.01 -25.53
C THR A 196 -8.66 -12.46 -25.43
N SER A 197 -8.62 -13.03 -24.23
CA SER A 197 -8.11 -14.37 -23.94
C SER A 197 -9.21 -15.42 -23.74
N ALA A 198 -10.49 -15.01 -23.87
CA ALA A 198 -11.69 -15.85 -23.80
C ALA A 198 -12.27 -16.07 -25.21
#